data_AF-C7DGY9-F1
#
_entry.id   AF-C7DGY9-F1
#
_cell.length_a   1.000
_cell.length_b   1.000
_cell.length_c   1.000
_cell.angle_alpha   90.00
_cell.angle_beta   90.00
_cell.angle_gamma   90.00
#
_symmetry.space_group_name_H-M   'P 1'
#
loop_
_entity.id
_entity.type
_entity.pdbx_description
1 polymer ?
#
loop_
_entity_poly.entity_id
_entity_poly.type
_entity_poly.pdbx_seq_one_letter_code
_entity_poly.pdbx_strand_id
1 'polypeptide(L)'
;MKRKLFIYGTIFNNSLWVRDSIKSIQLLKPAAIYICDNFSTDGTYELLKNLNRRYKNIYIVRVKSSRGKGRQVALDLVYKASKNTDLAMYVDFDTIYKKPYLLLIQKLIEAIKGKEVSIGMLATIKTNKLCKFKNLNAAEDVERYAHFIALGCKLIDVPKTAKQYKNLATESIKGNRLISRELYYSKNPIRLVRWTIDLYRGHAYDNYKNALTDKASQIIKFIDIFGFFDG
;
A
#
# COMPACT_ATOMS: atom_id res chain seq x y z
N MET A 1 4.24 -2.41 27.90
CA MET A 1 3.44 -1.41 27.16
C MET A 1 2.87 -2.06 25.90
N LYS A 2 1.56 -1.94 25.65
CA LYS A 2 0.91 -2.47 24.45
C LYS A 2 1.26 -1.59 23.24
N ARG A 3 1.76 -2.19 22.14
CA ARG A 3 2.08 -1.48 20.89
C ARG A 3 0.81 -0.97 20.23
N LYS A 4 0.87 0.23 19.64
CA LYS A 4 -0.24 0.80 18.87
C LYS A 4 -0.07 0.48 17.38
N LEU A 5 -1.18 0.26 16.69
CA LEU A 5 -1.23 0.17 15.22
C LEU A 5 -1.61 1.52 14.62
N PHE A 6 -0.83 1.99 13.68
CA PHE A 6 -1.13 3.13 12.84
C PHE A 6 -1.38 2.69 11.41
N ILE A 7 -2.41 3.24 10.78
CA ILE A 7 -2.72 2.95 9.39
C ILE A 7 -2.51 4.20 8.56
N TYR A 8 -1.99 4.03 7.35
CA TYR A 8 -1.76 5.15 6.46
C TYR A 8 -1.99 4.79 4.99
N GLY A 9 -2.24 5.79 4.16
CA GLY A 9 -2.37 5.60 2.73
C GLY A 9 -2.63 6.90 1.98
N THR A 10 -2.75 6.77 0.67
CA THR A 10 -3.14 7.86 -0.23
C THR A 10 -4.43 7.51 -0.94
N ILE A 11 -5.19 8.53 -1.33
CA ILE A 11 -6.48 8.36 -2.00
C ILE A 11 -6.65 9.42 -3.08
N PHE A 12 -7.28 9.03 -4.18
CA PHE A 12 -7.68 9.90 -5.27
C PHE A 12 -8.94 9.35 -5.92
N ASN A 13 -9.99 10.16 -6.00
CA ASN A 13 -11.24 9.85 -6.68
C ASN A 13 -11.78 8.43 -6.40
N ASN A 14 -12.21 8.20 -5.16
CA ASN A 14 -12.64 6.91 -4.66
C ASN A 14 -13.93 7.01 -3.80
N SER A 15 -14.85 7.90 -4.19
CA SER A 15 -16.05 8.21 -3.40
C SER A 15 -16.96 7.01 -3.20
N LEU A 16 -16.97 6.09 -4.17
CA LEU A 16 -17.77 4.86 -4.15
C LEU A 16 -17.38 3.91 -3.01
N TRP A 17 -16.08 3.79 -2.69
CA TRP A 17 -15.57 2.70 -1.84
C TRP A 17 -14.99 3.15 -0.50
N VAL A 18 -14.57 4.42 -0.41
CA VAL A 18 -13.83 4.94 0.74
C VAL A 18 -14.55 4.71 2.07
N ARG A 19 -15.88 4.79 2.08
CA ARG A 19 -16.70 4.57 3.27
C ARG A 19 -16.57 3.14 3.79
N ASP A 20 -16.78 2.16 2.94
CA ASP A 20 -16.82 0.75 3.36
C ASP A 20 -15.41 0.18 3.56
N SER A 21 -14.44 0.66 2.79
CA SER A 21 -13.02 0.39 3.06
C SER A 21 -12.63 0.85 4.47
N ILE A 22 -12.89 2.12 4.82
CA ILE A 22 -12.57 2.64 6.16
C ILE A 22 -13.33 1.89 7.26
N LYS A 23 -14.62 1.60 7.09
CA LYS A 23 -15.38 0.80 8.07
C LYS A 23 -14.74 -0.56 8.32
N SER A 24 -14.33 -1.26 7.26
CA SER A 24 -13.69 -2.58 7.37
C SER A 24 -12.35 -2.51 8.11
N ILE A 25 -11.56 -1.46 7.86
CA ILE A 25 -10.28 -1.21 8.52
C ILE A 25 -10.45 -0.86 10.02
N GLN A 26 -11.51 -0.12 10.38
CA GLN A 26 -11.76 0.25 11.78
C GLN A 26 -11.94 -0.96 12.71
N LEU A 27 -12.28 -2.14 12.17
CA LEU A 27 -12.34 -3.39 12.92
C LEU A 27 -10.99 -3.82 13.51
N LEU A 28 -9.87 -3.35 12.95
CA LEU A 28 -8.52 -3.53 13.51
C LEU A 28 -8.25 -2.64 14.73
N LYS A 29 -9.14 -1.69 15.04
CA LYS A 29 -9.01 -0.70 16.11
C LYS A 29 -7.67 0.07 16.04
N PRO A 30 -7.32 0.69 14.89
CA PRO A 30 -6.08 1.45 14.77
C PRO A 30 -6.10 2.68 15.68
N ALA A 31 -4.95 3.04 16.23
CA ALA A 31 -4.77 4.25 17.02
C ALA A 31 -5.03 5.51 16.20
N ALA A 32 -4.63 5.50 14.93
CA ALA A 32 -4.96 6.54 13.97
C ALA A 32 -4.89 6.01 12.53
N ILE A 33 -5.66 6.64 11.65
CA ILE A 33 -5.66 6.44 10.20
C ILE A 33 -5.26 7.76 9.54
N TYR A 34 -4.09 7.81 8.91
CA TYR A 34 -3.59 8.99 8.21
C TYR A 34 -3.80 8.86 6.71
N ILE A 35 -4.47 9.84 6.11
CA ILE A 35 -4.90 9.79 4.72
C ILE A 35 -4.38 11.02 3.98
N CYS A 36 -3.61 10.79 2.91
CA CYS A 36 -3.23 11.83 1.96
C CYS A 36 -4.18 11.83 0.75
N ASP A 37 -5.11 12.79 0.71
CA ASP A 37 -5.99 13.03 -0.43
C ASP A 37 -5.25 13.80 -1.54
N ASN A 38 -5.21 13.24 -2.74
CA ASN A 38 -4.59 13.86 -3.91
C ASN A 38 -5.54 14.87 -4.59
N PHE A 39 -6.16 15.74 -3.81
CA PHE A 39 -7.16 16.70 -4.27
C PHE A 39 -8.31 16.05 -5.07
N SER A 40 -8.97 15.05 -4.48
CA SER A 40 -10.11 14.39 -5.14
C SER A 40 -11.22 15.38 -5.46
N THR A 41 -11.90 15.17 -6.59
CA THR A 41 -12.97 16.05 -7.11
C THR A 41 -14.34 15.35 -7.19
N ASP A 42 -14.40 14.05 -6.89
CA ASP A 42 -15.58 13.20 -7.00
C ASP A 42 -16.40 13.09 -5.70
N GLY A 43 -16.19 14.00 -4.75
CA GLY A 43 -16.80 13.96 -3.41
C GLY A 43 -16.06 13.11 -2.37
N THR A 44 -14.97 12.43 -2.72
CA THR A 44 -14.16 11.64 -1.76
C THR A 44 -13.74 12.44 -0.53
N TYR A 45 -13.26 13.67 -0.74
CA TYR A 45 -12.75 14.50 0.37
C TYR A 45 -13.84 14.84 1.40
N GLU A 46 -15.07 15.12 0.95
CA GLU A 46 -16.19 15.41 1.84
C GLU A 46 -16.67 14.16 2.59
N LEU A 47 -16.64 13.00 1.94
CA LEU A 47 -16.89 11.73 2.61
C LEU A 47 -15.86 11.46 3.70
N LEU A 48 -14.58 11.72 3.44
CA LEU A 48 -13.51 11.59 4.44
C LEU A 48 -13.73 12.54 5.63
N LYS A 49 -14.08 13.81 5.39
CA LYS A 49 -14.40 14.75 6.47
C LYS A 49 -15.57 14.26 7.34
N ASN A 50 -16.62 13.73 6.73
CA ASN A 50 -17.75 13.16 7.45
C ASN A 50 -17.33 11.92 8.27
N LEU A 51 -16.46 11.07 7.73
CA LEU A 51 -15.90 9.94 8.45
C LEU A 51 -15.02 10.37 9.62
N ASN A 52 -14.21 11.42 9.48
CA ASN A 52 -13.43 12.00 10.58
C ASN A 52 -14.34 12.50 11.72
N ARG A 53 -15.44 13.19 11.39
CA ARG A 53 -16.41 13.63 12.42
C ARG A 53 -16.94 12.47 13.25
N ARG A 54 -17.21 11.33 12.60
CA ARG A 54 -17.68 10.08 13.22
C ARG A 54 -16.58 9.31 13.94
N TYR A 55 -15.43 9.15 13.30
CA TYR A 55 -14.27 8.40 13.78
C TYR A 55 -13.16 9.40 14.11
N LYS A 56 -13.03 9.73 15.40
CA LYS A 56 -12.05 10.72 15.90
C LYS A 56 -10.58 10.33 15.70
N ASN A 57 -10.30 9.16 15.12
CA ASN A 57 -8.96 8.66 14.82
C ASN A 57 -8.58 8.81 13.33
N ILE A 58 -9.35 9.53 12.51
CA ILE A 58 -9.03 9.74 11.08
C ILE A 58 -8.46 11.14 10.87
N TYR A 59 -7.29 11.20 10.24
CA TYR A 59 -6.56 12.44 9.96
C TYR A 59 -6.33 12.55 8.45
N ILE A 60 -6.69 13.70 7.88
CA ILE A 60 -6.69 13.90 6.42
C ILE A 60 -5.82 15.11 6.10
N VAL A 61 -4.91 14.94 5.15
CA VAL A 61 -4.13 16.03 4.54
C VAL A 61 -4.37 16.03 3.03
N ARG A 62 -4.35 17.21 2.40
CA ARG A 62 -4.45 17.32 0.94
C ARG A 62 -3.11 17.73 0.36
N VAL A 63 -2.58 16.94 -0.57
CA VAL A 63 -1.33 17.22 -1.28
C VAL A 63 -1.47 16.75 -2.72
N LYS A 64 -1.16 17.61 -3.70
CA LYS A 64 -1.02 17.15 -5.10
C LYS A 64 0.25 16.32 -5.20
N SER A 65 0.13 15.02 -5.46
CA SER A 65 1.28 14.11 -5.43
C SER A 65 1.11 12.87 -6.31
N SER A 66 2.22 12.16 -6.54
CA SER A 66 2.15 10.75 -6.96
C SER A 66 1.57 9.87 -5.84
N ARG A 67 1.28 8.60 -6.15
CA ARG A 67 0.87 7.61 -5.13
C ARG A 67 1.92 7.44 -4.05
N GLY A 68 3.16 7.13 -4.43
CA GLY A 68 4.26 6.91 -3.49
C GLY A 68 4.58 8.14 -2.65
N LYS A 69 4.57 9.34 -3.24
CA LYS A 69 4.76 10.58 -2.48
C LYS A 69 3.62 10.83 -1.48
N GLY A 70 2.37 10.60 -1.88
CA GLY A 70 1.21 10.72 -0.98
C GLY A 70 1.27 9.72 0.19
N ARG A 71 1.66 8.47 -0.09
CA ARG A 71 1.89 7.46 0.96
C ARG A 71 3.00 7.89 1.93
N GLN A 72 4.10 8.44 1.43
CA GLN A 72 5.17 8.96 2.29
C GLN A 72 4.68 10.11 3.17
N VAL A 73 3.91 11.05 2.62
CA VAL A 73 3.34 12.17 3.40
C VAL A 73 2.49 11.64 4.56
N ALA A 74 1.61 10.67 4.31
CA ALA A 74 0.79 10.07 5.35
C ALA A 74 1.62 9.32 6.39
N LEU A 75 2.66 8.59 5.96
CA LEU A 75 3.58 7.87 6.83
C LEU A 75 4.45 8.81 7.69
N ASP A 76 4.84 9.97 7.17
CA ASP A 76 5.57 10.98 7.92
C ASP A 76 4.73 11.55 9.08
N LEU A 77 3.40 11.66 8.90
CA LEU A 77 2.48 12.01 9.99
C LEU A 77 2.41 10.92 11.05
N VAL A 78 2.41 9.64 10.63
CA VAL A 78 2.52 8.51 11.55
C VAL A 78 3.80 8.61 12.37
N TYR A 79 4.95 8.88 11.76
CA TYR A 79 6.23 8.99 12.49
C TYR A 79 6.23 10.08 13.56
N LYS A 80 5.50 11.17 13.35
CA LYS A 80 5.37 12.27 14.32
C LYS A 80 4.49 11.88 15.52
N ALA A 81 3.53 10.99 15.32
CA ALA A 81 2.53 10.63 16.34
C ALA A 81 2.80 9.29 17.06
N SER A 82 3.90 8.61 16.74
CA SER A 82 4.16 7.23 17.16
C SER A 82 5.55 7.04 17.79
N LYS A 83 5.69 5.97 18.58
CA LYS A 83 6.97 5.52 19.12
C LYS A 83 7.63 4.51 18.17
N ASN A 84 8.95 4.39 18.23
CA ASN A 84 9.70 3.43 17.39
C ASN A 84 9.23 1.96 17.54
N THR A 85 8.64 1.62 18.70
CA THR A 85 8.10 0.29 19.02
C THR A 85 6.67 0.07 18.51
N ASP A 86 5.95 1.12 18.14
CA ASP A 86 4.62 1.01 17.55
C ASP A 86 4.70 0.41 16.13
N LEU A 87 3.56 0.08 15.55
CA LEU A 87 3.45 -0.51 14.22
C LEU A 87 2.80 0.46 13.25
N ALA A 88 3.21 0.43 11.98
CA ALA A 88 2.52 1.10 10.89
C ALA A 88 2.22 0.13 9.76
N MET A 89 1.04 0.29 9.16
CA MET A 89 0.59 -0.50 8.02
C MET A 89 -0.02 0.41 6.96
N TYR A 90 0.40 0.20 5.72
CA TYR A 90 -0.22 0.80 4.56
C TYR A 90 -1.47 0.01 4.13
N VAL A 91 -2.50 0.73 3.69
CA VAL A 91 -3.73 0.16 3.11
C VAL A 91 -4.14 0.89 1.83
N ASP A 92 -4.81 0.16 0.95
CA ASP A 92 -5.54 0.74 -0.18
C ASP A 92 -6.98 1.05 0.27
N PHE A 93 -7.39 2.30 0.09
CA PHE A 93 -8.73 2.74 0.50
C PHE A 93 -9.84 2.37 -0.49
N ASP A 94 -9.52 1.66 -1.57
CA ASP A 94 -10.47 1.14 -2.56
C ASP A 94 -10.77 -0.35 -2.39
N THR A 95 -10.38 -0.91 -1.23
CA THR A 95 -10.54 -2.33 -0.89
C THR A 95 -11.37 -2.49 0.39
N ILE A 96 -12.33 -3.41 0.37
CA ILE A 96 -13.09 -3.83 1.55
C ILE A 96 -12.40 -5.09 2.13
N TYR A 97 -11.90 -4.98 3.36
CA TYR A 97 -11.11 -6.02 4.00
C TYR A 97 -12.00 -7.01 4.75
N LYS A 98 -12.03 -8.27 4.28
CA LYS A 98 -12.84 -9.34 4.87
C LYS A 98 -12.21 -9.93 6.14
N LYS A 99 -13.01 -10.64 6.94
CA LYS A 99 -12.62 -11.25 8.22
C LYS A 99 -11.30 -12.06 8.15
N PRO A 100 -11.00 -12.89 7.14
CA PRO A 100 -9.73 -13.62 7.07
C PRO A 100 -8.51 -12.71 7.05
N TYR A 101 -8.54 -11.63 6.25
CA TYR A 101 -7.48 -10.62 6.24
C TYR A 101 -7.32 -9.97 7.62
N LEU A 102 -8.43 -9.57 8.24
CA LEU A 102 -8.38 -8.90 9.54
C LEU A 102 -7.79 -9.80 10.63
N LEU A 103 -8.13 -11.10 10.63
CA LEU A 103 -7.54 -12.09 11.53
C LEU A 103 -6.05 -12.29 11.28
N LEU A 104 -5.62 -12.31 10.02
CA LEU A 104 -4.20 -12.36 9.68
C LEU A 104 -3.46 -11.13 10.25
N ILE A 105 -3.98 -9.93 10.01
CA ILE A 105 -3.36 -8.70 10.53
C ILE A 105 -3.29 -8.70 12.06
N GLN A 106 -4.33 -9.16 12.74
CA GLN A 106 -4.33 -9.27 14.21
C GLN A 106 -3.21 -10.19 14.72
N LYS A 107 -3.02 -11.35 14.09
CA LYS A 107 -1.90 -12.26 14.41
C LYS A 107 -0.54 -11.59 14.16
N LEU A 108 -0.40 -10.86 13.07
CA LEU A 108 0.86 -10.19 12.71
C LEU A 108 1.23 -9.03 13.63
N ILE A 109 0.24 -8.29 14.14
CA ILE A 109 0.44 -7.23 15.13
C ILE A 109 1.11 -7.77 16.40
N GLU A 110 0.83 -9.02 16.76
CA GLU A 110 1.44 -9.70 17.91
C GLU A 110 2.81 -10.29 17.55
N ALA A 111 2.93 -10.87 16.35
CA ALA A 111 4.12 -11.61 15.92
C ALA A 111 5.32 -10.74 15.52
N ILE A 112 5.11 -9.63 14.80
CA ILE A 112 6.18 -8.83 14.18
C ILE A 112 7.19 -8.34 15.21
N LYS A 113 8.48 -8.56 14.95
CA LYS A 113 9.60 -8.10 15.79
C LYS A 113 10.78 -7.63 14.93
N GLY A 114 11.66 -6.85 15.54
CA GLY A 114 12.92 -6.43 14.89
C GLY A 114 12.71 -5.82 13.50
N LYS A 115 13.55 -6.22 12.54
CA LYS A 115 13.51 -5.81 11.13
C LYS A 115 12.58 -6.72 10.29
N GLU A 116 11.39 -7.02 10.78
CA GLU A 116 10.39 -7.78 10.02
C GLU A 116 9.38 -6.85 9.34
N VAL A 117 8.96 -7.23 8.13
CA VAL A 117 7.95 -6.53 7.33
C VAL A 117 6.96 -7.57 6.78
N SER A 118 5.67 -7.29 6.89
CA SER A 118 4.61 -8.17 6.39
C SER A 118 3.70 -7.46 5.38
N ILE A 119 2.59 -8.10 5.01
CA ILE A 119 1.55 -7.59 4.12
C ILE A 119 1.14 -6.16 4.50
N GLY A 120 0.85 -5.33 3.49
CA GLY A 120 0.60 -3.90 3.70
C GLY A 120 1.79 -3.16 4.30
N MET A 121 3.02 -3.68 4.17
CA MET A 121 4.21 -3.15 4.82
C MET A 121 4.04 -2.96 6.33
N LEU A 122 3.25 -3.85 6.95
CA LEU A 122 3.08 -3.88 8.39
C LEU A 122 4.45 -4.17 9.00
N ALA A 123 4.97 -3.22 9.77
CA ALA A 123 6.26 -3.31 10.44
C ALA A 123 6.32 -2.33 11.61
N THR A 124 7.35 -2.47 12.46
CA THR A 124 7.61 -1.44 13.48
C THR A 124 7.89 -0.08 12.84
N ILE A 125 7.63 1.01 13.57
CA ILE A 125 7.97 2.36 13.14
C ILE A 125 9.47 2.49 12.89
N LYS A 126 10.30 1.88 13.75
CA LYS A 126 11.76 1.82 13.57
C LYS A 126 12.12 1.21 12.21
N THR A 127 11.51 0.08 11.87
CA THR A 127 11.74 -0.60 10.58
C THR A 127 11.21 0.24 9.42
N ASN A 128 9.99 0.76 9.52
CA ASN A 128 9.40 1.60 8.47
C ASN A 128 10.27 2.83 8.13
N LYS A 129 10.99 3.42 9.10
CA LYS A 129 11.89 4.56 8.89
C LYS A 129 13.14 4.23 8.06
N LEU A 130 13.52 2.95 7.96
CA LEU A 130 14.68 2.52 7.17
C LEU A 130 14.46 2.72 5.67
N CYS A 131 13.21 2.58 5.20
CA CYS A 131 12.88 2.68 3.78
C CYS A 131 11.67 3.59 3.58
N LYS A 132 11.87 4.70 2.85
CA LYS A 132 10.82 5.62 2.42
C LYS A 132 10.17 5.13 1.12
N PHE A 133 8.92 5.52 0.86
CA PHE A 133 8.37 5.42 -0.49
C PHE A 133 9.07 6.40 -1.42
N LYS A 134 9.39 5.94 -2.63
CA LYS A 134 9.81 6.83 -3.71
C LYS A 134 8.62 7.59 -4.29
N ASN A 135 8.94 8.69 -4.97
CA ASN A 135 7.97 9.46 -5.75
C ASN A 135 7.63 8.75 -7.06
N LEU A 136 6.88 7.65 -6.97
CA LEU A 136 6.41 6.85 -8.10
C LEU A 136 4.87 6.87 -8.15
N ASN A 137 4.29 6.74 -9.34
CA ASN A 137 2.84 6.62 -9.54
C ASN A 137 2.37 5.16 -9.59
N ALA A 138 3.28 4.22 -9.76
CA ALA A 138 3.03 2.79 -9.72
C ALA A 138 4.26 2.03 -9.22
N ALA A 139 4.05 0.80 -8.78
CA ALA A 139 5.10 -0.10 -8.27
C ALA A 139 5.90 0.47 -7.08
N GLU A 140 5.42 1.56 -6.46
CA GLU A 140 6.02 2.15 -5.27
C GLU A 140 6.01 1.19 -4.08
N ASP A 141 5.10 0.23 -4.09
CA ASP A 141 5.02 -0.83 -3.10
C ASP A 141 6.06 -1.91 -3.33
N VAL A 142 6.18 -2.40 -4.56
CA VAL A 142 7.20 -3.37 -4.99
C VAL A 142 8.61 -2.83 -4.71
N GLU A 143 8.85 -1.58 -5.11
CA GLU A 143 10.11 -0.86 -4.87
C GLU A 143 10.50 -0.85 -3.40
N ARG A 144 9.54 -0.49 -2.55
CA ARG A 144 9.79 -0.36 -1.13
C ARG A 144 10.02 -1.72 -0.46
N TYR A 145 9.33 -2.79 -0.90
CA TYR A 145 9.65 -4.14 -0.45
C TYR A 145 11.06 -4.57 -0.87
N ALA A 146 11.46 -4.31 -2.12
CA ALA A 146 12.80 -4.63 -2.60
C ALA A 146 13.89 -3.93 -1.76
N HIS A 147 13.69 -2.66 -1.43
CA HIS A 147 14.61 -1.93 -0.54
C HIS A 147 14.59 -2.42 0.91
N PHE A 148 13.44 -2.84 1.45
CA PHE A 148 13.43 -3.49 2.76
C PHE A 148 14.32 -4.73 2.78
N ILE A 149 14.23 -5.58 1.74
CA ILE A 149 15.08 -6.77 1.59
C ILE A 149 16.56 -6.37 1.51
N ALA A 150 16.91 -5.39 0.67
CA ALA A 150 18.28 -4.89 0.52
C ALA A 150 18.86 -4.35 1.84
N LEU A 151 18.02 -3.82 2.73
CA LEU A 151 18.40 -3.31 4.06
C LEU A 151 18.45 -4.41 5.15
N GLY A 152 18.34 -5.68 4.75
CA GLY A 152 18.37 -6.84 5.63
C GLY A 152 17.08 -7.04 6.43
N CYS A 153 15.94 -6.53 5.95
CA CYS A 153 14.66 -6.82 6.57
C CYS A 153 14.12 -8.18 6.11
N LYS A 154 13.50 -8.90 7.03
CA LYS A 154 12.88 -10.20 6.76
C LYS A 154 11.41 -10.00 6.38
N LEU A 155 11.01 -10.51 5.22
CA LEU A 155 9.59 -10.57 4.85
C LEU A 155 8.92 -11.76 5.53
N ILE A 156 7.81 -11.53 6.24
CA ILE A 156 7.05 -12.58 6.93
C ILE A 156 5.58 -12.55 6.49
N ASP A 157 4.98 -13.73 6.32
CA ASP A 157 3.55 -13.91 6.05
C ASP A 157 2.98 -13.00 4.94
N VAL A 158 3.83 -12.68 3.97
CA VAL A 158 3.42 -12.02 2.74
C VAL A 158 2.89 -13.12 1.81
N PRO A 159 1.70 -12.97 1.21
CA PRO A 159 1.21 -13.92 0.21
C PRO A 159 2.26 -14.15 -0.86
N LYS A 160 2.43 -15.40 -1.29
CA LYS A 160 3.39 -15.83 -2.34
C LYS A 160 2.74 -15.97 -3.71
N THR A 161 1.43 -15.74 -3.83
CA THR A 161 0.71 -15.74 -5.12
C THR A 161 -0.48 -14.78 -5.08
N ALA A 162 -0.92 -14.31 -6.26
CA ALA A 162 -2.14 -13.51 -6.38
C ALA A 162 -3.38 -14.28 -5.87
N LYS A 163 -3.41 -15.61 -6.07
CA LYS A 163 -4.45 -16.49 -5.53
C LYS A 163 -4.47 -16.48 -4.00
N GLN A 164 -3.32 -16.58 -3.35
CA GLN A 164 -3.22 -16.49 -1.89
C GLN A 164 -3.67 -15.12 -1.38
N TYR A 165 -3.28 -14.03 -2.05
CA TYR A 165 -3.74 -12.69 -1.70
C TYR A 165 -5.27 -12.55 -1.85
N LYS A 166 -5.83 -13.00 -2.97
CA LYS A 166 -7.28 -13.01 -3.22
C LYS A 166 -8.02 -13.80 -2.13
N ASN A 167 -7.54 -14.98 -1.75
CA ASN A 167 -8.17 -15.78 -0.69
C ASN A 167 -8.19 -15.08 0.68
N LEU A 168 -7.26 -14.15 0.94
CA LEU A 168 -7.23 -13.36 2.16
C LEU A 168 -8.11 -12.10 2.05
N ALA A 169 -8.05 -11.40 0.92
CA ALA A 169 -8.77 -10.18 0.63
C ALA A 169 -9.54 -10.31 -0.69
N THR A 170 -10.80 -10.74 -0.65
CA THR A 170 -11.63 -10.82 -1.87
C THR A 170 -12.95 -10.14 -1.70
N GLU A 171 -12.96 -8.84 -1.92
CA GLU A 171 -13.62 -8.27 -3.09
C GLU A 171 -12.91 -6.94 -3.37
N SER A 172 -11.69 -6.99 -3.89
CA SER A 172 -11.45 -6.03 -4.95
C SER A 172 -12.35 -6.54 -6.07
N ILE A 173 -13.45 -5.86 -6.38
CA ILE A 173 -14.24 -6.12 -7.58
C ILE A 173 -13.36 -5.69 -8.77
N LYS A 174 -12.25 -6.42 -8.97
CA LYS A 174 -11.28 -6.25 -10.05
C LYS A 174 -11.67 -7.09 -11.26
N GLY A 175 -12.79 -7.83 -11.19
CA GLY A 175 -13.29 -8.71 -12.24
C GLY A 175 -13.43 -8.03 -13.61
N ASN A 176 -13.72 -6.72 -13.64
CA ASN A 176 -13.69 -5.92 -14.88
C ASN A 176 -12.61 -4.82 -14.89
N ARG A 177 -11.97 -4.52 -13.75
CA ARG A 177 -11.00 -3.41 -13.67
C ARG A 177 -9.69 -3.70 -14.37
N LEU A 178 -9.23 -4.94 -14.53
CA LEU A 178 -7.95 -5.15 -15.22
C LEU A 178 -8.09 -4.74 -16.68
N ILE A 179 -9.11 -5.25 -17.38
CA ILE A 179 -9.44 -4.86 -18.75
C ILE A 179 -9.81 -3.37 -18.83
N SER A 180 -10.67 -2.84 -17.95
CA SER A 180 -11.01 -1.41 -17.97
C SER A 180 -9.82 -0.50 -17.63
N ARG A 181 -8.88 -0.96 -16.78
CA ARG A 181 -7.64 -0.27 -16.44
C ARG A 181 -6.67 -0.31 -17.62
N GLU A 182 -6.47 -1.47 -18.25
CA GLU A 182 -5.66 -1.60 -19.46
C GLU A 182 -6.25 -0.77 -20.60
N LEU A 183 -7.58 -0.76 -20.79
CA LEU A 183 -8.28 0.10 -21.76
C LEU A 183 -8.18 1.59 -21.41
N TYR A 184 -8.18 1.94 -20.12
CA TYR A 184 -7.97 3.32 -19.68
C TYR A 184 -6.50 3.75 -19.85
N TYR A 185 -5.55 2.84 -19.63
CA TYR A 185 -4.11 3.08 -19.81
C TYR A 185 -3.70 3.11 -21.27
N SER A 186 -4.31 2.28 -22.13
CA SER A 186 -4.09 2.30 -23.58
C SER A 186 -4.60 3.60 -24.21
N LYS A 187 -5.66 4.20 -23.64
CA LYS A 187 -6.15 5.54 -24.02
C LYS A 187 -5.28 6.70 -23.50
N ASN A 188 -4.25 6.43 -22.70
CA ASN A 188 -3.36 7.45 -22.15
C ASN A 188 -1.88 7.03 -22.24
N PRO A 189 -1.25 7.17 -23.42
CA PRO A 189 0.08 6.62 -23.69
C PRO A 189 1.16 7.20 -22.76
N ILE A 190 1.03 8.46 -22.34
CA ILE A 190 1.94 9.09 -21.38
C ILE A 190 1.88 8.38 -20.02
N ARG A 191 0.68 7.98 -19.58
CA ARG A 191 0.50 7.24 -18.33
C ARG A 191 1.07 5.83 -18.44
N LEU A 192 0.88 5.17 -19.59
CA LEU A 192 1.46 3.84 -19.83
C LEU A 192 3.01 3.90 -19.80
N VAL A 193 3.62 4.86 -20.49
CA VAL A 193 5.08 5.06 -20.47
C VAL A 193 5.58 5.35 -19.05
N ARG A 194 4.92 6.23 -18.29
CA ARG A 194 5.26 6.49 -16.88
C ARG A 194 5.11 5.26 -16.01
N TRP A 195 4.08 4.46 -16.23
CA TRP A 195 3.82 3.21 -15.51
C TRP A 195 4.93 2.18 -15.76
N THR A 196 5.34 2.01 -17.02
CA THR A 196 6.45 1.15 -17.41
C THR A 196 7.78 1.63 -16.81
N ILE A 197 8.09 2.93 -16.91
CA ILE A 197 9.29 3.52 -16.29
C ILE A 197 9.28 3.30 -14.77
N ASP A 198 8.15 3.55 -14.11
CA ASP A 198 8.03 3.40 -12.66
C ASP A 198 8.15 1.92 -12.23
N LEU A 199 7.63 0.96 -13.00
CA LEU A 199 7.89 -0.47 -12.79
C LEU A 199 9.37 -0.79 -12.86
N TYR A 200 10.06 -0.35 -13.93
CA TYR A 200 11.49 -0.58 -14.07
C TYR A 200 12.29 0.02 -12.90
N ARG A 201 11.96 1.25 -12.49
CA ARG A 201 12.57 1.89 -11.31
C ARG A 201 12.23 1.15 -10.02
N GLY A 202 11.02 0.60 -9.92
CA GLY A 202 10.55 -0.13 -8.76
C GLY A 202 11.14 -1.53 -8.62
N HIS A 203 11.75 -2.07 -9.66
CA HIS A 203 12.52 -3.31 -9.57
C HIS A 203 13.95 -3.11 -9.06
N ALA A 204 14.34 -1.88 -8.73
CA ALA A 204 15.66 -1.53 -8.20
C ALA A 204 16.82 -2.05 -9.08
N TYR A 205 16.66 -2.00 -10.41
CA TYR A 205 17.77 -2.29 -11.32
C TYR A 205 18.83 -1.19 -11.24
N ASP A 206 20.09 -1.59 -11.09
CA ASP A 206 21.23 -0.65 -11.00
C ASP A 206 21.42 0.20 -12.26
N ASN A 207 20.94 -0.29 -13.42
CA ASN A 207 20.86 0.48 -14.67
C ASN A 207 19.89 -0.17 -15.69
N TYR A 208 19.57 0.58 -16.75
CA TYR A 208 18.64 0.18 -17.81
C TYR A 208 19.11 -1.05 -18.63
N LYS A 209 20.42 -1.28 -18.69
CA LYS A 209 21.01 -2.42 -19.42
C LYS A 209 20.71 -3.74 -18.70
N ASN A 210 20.86 -3.77 -17.37
CA ASN A 210 20.51 -4.91 -16.53
C ASN A 210 19.00 -5.23 -16.57
N ALA A 211 18.16 -4.22 -16.81
CA ALA A 211 16.72 -4.38 -16.97
C ALA A 211 16.32 -5.03 -18.31
N LEU A 212 17.16 -4.96 -19.33
CA LEU A 212 16.91 -5.52 -20.67
C LEU A 212 17.50 -6.92 -20.86
N THR A 213 18.47 -7.33 -20.04
CA THR A 213 19.27 -8.53 -20.31
C THR A 213 18.95 -9.75 -19.45
N ASP A 214 18.20 -9.67 -18.34
CA ASP A 214 18.38 -10.72 -17.33
C ASP A 214 17.17 -11.39 -16.66
N LYS A 215 17.42 -12.68 -16.47
CA LYS A 215 16.79 -13.70 -15.64
C LYS A 215 16.75 -13.29 -14.16
N ALA A 216 16.01 -12.24 -13.82
CA ALA A 216 15.68 -11.88 -12.44
C ALA A 216 14.63 -12.85 -11.83
N SER A 217 14.93 -14.14 -11.83
CA SER A 217 14.02 -15.26 -11.50
C SER A 217 13.63 -15.36 -10.02
N GLN A 218 14.14 -14.47 -9.15
CA GLN A 218 13.74 -14.42 -7.73
C GLN A 218 12.81 -13.24 -7.40
N ILE A 219 12.93 -12.11 -8.11
CA ILE A 219 12.03 -10.95 -7.97
C ILE A 219 10.80 -11.11 -8.85
N ILE A 220 10.92 -11.74 -10.03
CA ILE A 220 9.78 -12.12 -10.88
C ILE A 220 8.83 -13.09 -10.16
N LYS A 221 9.35 -14.01 -9.34
CA LYS A 221 8.53 -14.86 -8.45
C LYS A 221 7.77 -14.06 -7.38
N PHE A 222 8.20 -12.84 -7.07
CA PHE A 222 7.47 -11.91 -6.20
C PHE A 222 6.44 -11.05 -6.96
N ILE A 223 6.53 -10.97 -8.29
CA ILE A 223 5.61 -10.21 -9.17
C ILE A 223 4.39 -11.06 -9.57
N ASP A 224 4.54 -12.38 -9.71
CA ASP A 224 3.40 -13.32 -9.84
C ASP A 224 2.42 -13.23 -8.65
N ILE A 225 2.89 -12.67 -7.53
CA ILE A 225 2.10 -12.42 -6.31
C ILE A 225 1.06 -11.31 -6.51
N PHE A 226 1.34 -10.33 -7.36
CA PHE A 226 0.47 -9.18 -7.57
C PHE A 226 -0.33 -9.23 -8.88
N GLY A 227 -0.24 -10.35 -9.61
CA GLY A 227 -1.13 -10.69 -10.72
C GLY A 227 -0.94 -9.81 -11.95
N PHE A 228 0.31 -9.57 -12.35
CA PHE A 228 0.62 -8.81 -13.57
C PHE A 228 0.83 -9.67 -14.82
N PHE A 229 0.90 -11.01 -14.70
CA PHE A 229 1.15 -11.91 -15.84
C PHE A 229 0.27 -13.17 -15.89
N ASP A 230 -0.86 -13.22 -15.20
CA ASP A 230 -1.87 -14.26 -15.49
C ASP A 230 -2.86 -13.70 -16.52
N GLY A 231 -2.51 -13.91 -17.80
CA GLY A 231 -3.47 -13.95 -18.91
C GLY A 231 -4.28 -15.23 -18.90
#